data_AF-A0AAU8CIT0-F1
#
_entry.id   AF-A0AAU8CIT0-F1
#
_cell.length_a   1.000
_cell.length_b   1.000
_cell.length_c   1.000
_cell.angle_alpha   90.00
_cell.angle_beta   90.00
_cell.angle_gamma   90.00
#
_symmetry.space_group_name_H-M   'P 1'
#
loop_
_entity.id
_entity.type
_entity.pdbx_description
1 polymer ?
#
loop_
_entity_poly.entity_id
_entity_poly.type
_entity_poly.pdbx_seq_one_letter_code
_entity_poly.pdbx_strand_id
1 'polypeptide(L)' 'MDMDRAIAVLGINRTRDNDLRPMVRALGMMTWLNTPGDELRRDAAKYVLRRWSAYQTECNRRRDARSQPTQRTRKLT' A
#
# COMPACT_ATOMS: atom_id res chain seq x y z
N MET A 1 -9.71 -2.05 9.34
CA MET A 1 -8.58 -1.89 8.40
C MET A 1 -7.30 -2.04 9.19
N ASP A 2 -6.36 -2.87 8.72
CA ASP A 2 -5.03 -3.09 9.28
C ASP A 2 -3.95 -2.84 8.19
N MET A 3 -2.68 -2.98 8.55
CA MET A 3 -1.55 -2.70 7.65
C MET A 3 -1.48 -3.69 6.48
N ASP A 4 -1.69 -4.99 6.74
CA ASP A 4 -1.67 -6.03 5.72
C ASP A 4 -2.73 -5.79 4.66
N ARG A 5 -3.97 -5.50 5.08
CA ARG A 5 -5.08 -5.22 4.19
C ARG A 5 -4.89 -3.90 3.45
N ALA A 6 -4.35 -2.87 4.10
CA ALA A 6 -4.04 -1.61 3.42
C ALA A 6 -2.98 -1.81 2.32
N ILE A 7 -1.93 -2.60 2.58
CA ILE A 7 -0.91 -2.93 1.58
C ILE A 7 -1.48 -3.84 0.48
N ALA A 8 -2.38 -4.76 0.79
CA ALA A 8 -3.04 -5.57 -0.23
C ALA A 8 -3.88 -4.71 -1.20
N VAL A 9 -4.56 -3.68 -0.68
CA VAL A 9 -5.39 -2.77 -1.48
C VAL A 9 -4.56 -1.76 -2.28
N LEU A 10 -3.54 -1.18 -1.67
CA LEU A 10 -2.77 -0.08 -2.26
C LEU A 10 -1.52 -0.57 -3.00
N GLY A 11 -0.93 -1.70 -2.60
CA GLY A 11 0.39 -2.14 -3.02
C GLY A 11 1.51 -1.49 -2.21
N ILE A 12 2.78 -1.82 -2.53
CA ILE A 12 3.96 -1.41 -1.74
C ILE A 12 4.72 -0.18 -2.29
N ASN A 13 4.30 0.35 -3.43
CA ASN A 13 4.98 1.45 -4.13
C ASN A 13 4.03 2.65 -4.27
N ARG A 14 3.83 3.38 -3.18
CA ARG A 14 2.97 4.56 -3.13
C ARG A 14 3.74 5.76 -2.64
N THR A 15 3.34 6.96 -3.07
CA THR A 15 3.88 8.22 -2.57
C THR A 15 2.82 8.97 -1.75
N ARG A 16 3.25 9.65 -0.70
CA ARG A 16 2.31 10.35 0.20
C ARG A 16 1.60 11.50 -0.50
N ASP A 17 2.39 12.39 -1.09
CA ASP A 17 1.92 13.71 -1.54
C ASP A 17 1.47 13.71 -3.01
N ASN A 18 2.06 12.87 -3.85
CA ASN A 18 1.74 12.80 -5.29
C ASN A 18 0.71 11.71 -5.65
N ASP A 19 0.32 10.86 -4.70
CA ASP A 19 -0.59 9.73 -4.96
C ASP A 19 -1.68 9.64 -3.89
N LEU A 20 -1.33 9.30 -2.63
CA LEU A 20 -2.34 9.01 -1.61
C LEU A 20 -3.19 10.23 -1.20
N ARG A 21 -2.60 11.41 -1.06
CA ARG A 21 -3.36 12.64 -0.77
C ARG A 21 -4.33 13.02 -1.91
N PRO A 22 -3.88 13.08 -3.19
CA PRO A 22 -4.77 13.25 -4.33
C PRO A 22 -5.89 12.21 -4.37
N MET A 23 -5.58 10.93 -4.13
CA MET A 23 -6.57 9.85 -4.12
C MET A 23 -7.66 10.07 -3.08
N VAL A 24 -7.31 10.40 -1.83
CA VAL A 24 -8.31 10.66 -0.77
C VAL A 24 -9.17 11.88 -1.10
N ARG A 25 -8.59 12.91 -1.72
CA ARG A 25 -9.32 14.10 -2.16
C ARG A 25 -10.31 13.76 -3.27
N ALA A 26 -9.85 13.10 -4.34
CA ALA A 26 -10.67 12.74 -5.49
C ALA A 26 -11.86 11.86 -5.06
N LEU A 27 -11.58 10.77 -4.33
CA LEU A 27 -12.61 9.85 -3.82
C LEU A 27 -13.47 10.46 -2.71
N GLY A 28 -13.14 11.65 -2.23
CA GLY A 28 -13.92 12.40 -1.26
C GLY A 28 -14.87 13.43 -1.84
N MET A 29 -14.74 13.80 -3.11
CA MET A 29 -15.55 14.85 -3.74
C MET A 29 -16.94 14.35 -4.16
N MET A 30 -17.01 13.23 -4.88
CA MET A 30 -18.26 12.69 -5.42
C MET A 30 -18.53 11.30 -4.85
N THR A 31 -18.67 11.23 -3.52
CA THR A 31 -18.76 9.94 -2.81
C THR A 31 -19.91 9.05 -3.27
N TRP A 32 -21.00 9.62 -3.79
CA TRP A 32 -22.15 8.87 -4.32
C TRP A 32 -21.86 8.14 -5.66
N LEU A 33 -20.73 8.45 -6.32
CA LEU A 33 -20.26 7.75 -7.53
C LEU A 33 -19.21 6.69 -7.21
N ASN A 34 -18.76 6.59 -5.96
CA ASN A 34 -17.74 5.62 -5.59
C ASN A 34 -18.32 4.21 -5.67
N THR A 35 -17.58 3.31 -6.29
CA THR A 35 -17.84 1.87 -6.15
C THR A 35 -17.39 1.39 -4.75
N PRO A 36 -17.83 0.21 -4.30
CA PRO A 36 -17.29 -0.39 -3.06
C PRO A 36 -15.75 -0.52 -3.07
N GLY A 37 -15.15 -0.72 -4.25
CA GLY A 37 -13.70 -0.76 -4.42
C GLY A 37 -13.03 0.61 -4.20
N ASP A 38 -13.69 1.69 -4.61
CA ASP A 38 -13.21 3.06 -4.40
C ASP A 38 -13.30 3.46 -2.94
N GLU A 39 -14.39 3.10 -2.26
CA GLU A 39 -14.53 3.31 -0.81
C GLU A 39 -13.43 2.57 -0.05
N LEU A 40 -13.20 1.29 -0.38
CA LEU A 40 -12.13 0.49 0.21
C LEU A 40 -10.74 1.12 -0.02
N ARG A 41 -10.49 1.61 -1.24
CA ARG A 41 -9.22 2.26 -1.60
C ARG A 41 -9.05 3.59 -0.87
N ARG A 42 -10.11 4.39 -0.75
CA ARG A 42 -10.13 5.65 0.02
C ARG A 42 -9.85 5.39 1.50
N ASP A 43 -10.46 4.37 2.09
CA ASP A 43 -10.27 4.02 3.49
C ASP A 43 -8.87 3.48 3.77
N ALA A 44 -8.33 2.66 2.87
CA ALA A 44 -6.94 2.22 2.94
C ALA A 44 -5.98 3.43 2.86
N ALA A 45 -6.21 4.36 1.93
CA ALA A 45 -5.38 5.55 1.77
C ALA A 45 -5.44 6.47 3.01
N LYS A 46 -6.64 6.70 3.57
CA LYS A 46 -6.80 7.44 4.84
C LYS A 46 -6.09 6.75 6.00
N TYR A 47 -6.20 5.43 6.10
CA TYR A 47 -5.54 4.64 7.14
C TYR A 47 -4.01 4.78 7.07
N VAL A 48 -3.44 4.66 5.86
CA VAL A 48 -2.00 4.77 5.61
C VAL A 48 -1.48 6.19 5.81
N LEU A 49 -2.21 7.23 5.38
CA LEU A 49 -1.78 8.62 5.57
C LEU A 49 -1.59 8.98 7.05
N ARG A 50 -2.41 8.41 7.94
CA ARG A 50 -2.26 8.58 9.41
C ARG A 50 -1.08 7.79 9.99
N ARG A 51 -0.56 6.80 9.25
CA ARG A 51 0.48 5.85 9.69
C ARG A 51 1.62 5.77 8.68
N TRP A 52 1.92 6.90 8.04
CA TRP A 52 2.78 6.93 6.85
C TRP A 52 4.13 6.26 7.08
N SER A 53 4.81 6.58 8.19
CA SER A 53 6.11 5.99 8.53
C SER A 53 6.03 4.48 8.70
N ALA A 54 5.04 3.97 9.44
CA ALA A 54 4.86 2.54 9.66
C ALA A 54 4.55 1.78 8.35
N TYR A 55 3.73 2.38 7.49
CA TYR A 55 3.44 1.85 6.16
C TYR A 55 4.70 1.79 5.28
N GLN A 56 5.50 2.86 5.28
CA GLN A 56 6.75 2.91 4.53
C GLN A 56 7.76 1.85 5.03
N THR A 57 7.91 1.72 6.35
CA THR A 57 8.76 0.67 6.96
C THR A 57 8.33 -0.71 6.51
N GLU A 58 7.03 -1.02 6.57
CA GLU A 58 6.52 -2.33 6.18
C GLU A 58 6.65 -2.58 4.67
N CYS A 59 6.42 -1.56 3.83
CA CYS A 59 6.62 -1.66 2.38
C CYS A 59 8.10 -1.91 2.02
N ASN A 60 9.03 -1.25 2.72
CA ASN A 60 10.46 -1.49 2.54
C ASN A 60 10.83 -2.91 2.97
N ARG A 61 10.37 -3.36 4.14
CA ARG A 61 10.59 -4.74 4.62
C ARG A 61 10.12 -5.78 3.60
N ARG A 62 8.94 -5.59 3.00
CA ARG A 62 8.40 -6.48 1.95
C ARG A 62 9.21 -6.42 0.66
N ARG A 63 9.67 -5.23 0.27
CA ARG A 63 10.52 -5.05 -0.92
C ARG A 63 11.84 -5.79 -0.72
N ASP A 64 12.46 -5.65 0.44
CA ASP A 64 13.72 -6.30 0.78
C ASP A 64 13.57 -7.82 0.81
N ALA A 65 12.50 -8.32 1.44
CA ALA A 65 12.18 -9.75 1.44
C ALA A 65 11.98 -10.32 0.02
N ARG A 66 11.47 -9.53 -0.93
CA ARG A 66 11.33 -9.92 -2.33
C ARG A 66 12.64 -9.83 -3.11
N SER A 67 13.51 -8.89 -2.74
CA SER A 67 14.81 -8.66 -3.37
C SER A 67 15.89 -9.63 -2.88
N GLN A 68 15.68 -10.30 -1.74
CA GLN A 68 16.60 -11.37 -1.34
C GLN A 68 16.54 -12.48 -2.39
N PRO A 69 17.68 -12.78 -3.06
CA PRO A 69 17.73 -13.90 -3.97
C PRO A 69 17.45 -15.13 -3.13
N THR A 70 16.33 -15.78 -3.43
CA THR A 70 16.06 -17.15 -3.01
C THR A 70 17.38 -17.89 -3.01
N GLN A 71 17.77 -18.47 -1.89
CA GLN A 71 18.79 -19.50 -1.80
C GLN A 71 18.32 -20.70 -2.65
N ARG A 72 18.24 -20.53 -3.98
CA ARG A 72 17.93 -21.56 -4.96
C ARG A 72 19.28 -22.16 -5.35
N THR A 73 19.63 -23.17 -4.56
CA THR A 73 20.38 -24.35 -4.98
C THR A 73 21.76 -24.11 -5.60
N ARG A 74 22.76 -23.84 -4.75
CA ARG A 74 24.08 -24.46 -4.93
C ARG A 74 23.98 -25.93 -4.51
N LYS A 75 23.62 -26.84 -5.42
CA LYS A 75 24.13 -28.21 -5.33
C LYS A 75 25.43 -28.23 -6.12
N LEU A 76 26.54 -28.06 -5.41
CA LEU A 76 27.84 -28.53 -5.84
C LEU A 76 27.91 -30.00 -5.46
N THR A 77 27.72 -30.89 -6.42
CA THR A 77 28.22 -32.26 -6.37
C THR A 77 28.39 -32.76 -7.80
#